data_AF-A0A961KCP1-F1
#
_entry.id   AF-A0A961KCP1-F1
#
_cell.length_a   1.000
_cell.length_b   1.000
_cell.length_c   1.000
_cell.angle_alpha   90.00
_cell.angle_beta   90.00
_cell.angle_gamma   90.00
#
_symmetry.space_group_name_H-M   'P 1'
#
loop_
_entity.id
_entity.type
_entity.pdbx_description
1 polymer ?
#
loop_
_entity_poly.entity_id
_entity_poly.type
_entity_poly.pdbx_seq_one_letter_code
_entity_poly.pdbx_strand_id
1 'polypeptide(L)'
;MVGSFMIDFDTASMAHCLKVPSEKFRDKLRQTLDDYMTTIVKLTGQEPDRTDLKARFLVHCAEVLGVTPEISAPTEAELDAIAEAERALSDPDWTDVQKRKLVALGVKISADTHLTEAAVKAPGGMIRVNLLARDGAVADLVISGDFTCLPPGGVDGLAAALRGTALNAGALAQAADAAIDGLGIEMPGVGAEDLAAAIMAAVSDA
;
A
#
# COMPACT_ATOMS: atom_id res chain seq x y z
N MET A 1 14.83 -8.18 14.44
CA MET A 1 14.43 -7.13 13.47
C MET A 1 15.18 -7.42 12.19
N VAL A 2 14.48 -7.61 11.07
CA VAL A 2 15.10 -7.89 9.77
C VAL A 2 14.84 -6.66 8.89
N GLY A 3 15.88 -6.18 8.20
CA GLY A 3 15.80 -5.05 7.28
C GLY A 3 16.41 -5.44 5.94
N SER A 4 15.97 -4.76 4.87
CA SER A 4 16.49 -4.95 3.53
C SER A 4 16.97 -3.62 2.95
N PHE A 5 18.03 -3.68 2.14
CA PHE A 5 18.44 -2.56 1.29
C PHE A 5 17.81 -2.75 -0.10
N MET A 6 17.00 -1.79 -0.53
CA MET A 6 16.49 -1.77 -1.90
C MET A 6 17.52 -1.12 -2.82
N ILE A 7 18.34 -1.96 -3.44
CA ILE A 7 19.40 -1.53 -4.38
C ILE A 7 18.75 -0.92 -5.62
N ASP A 8 17.94 -1.72 -6.31
CA ASP A 8 17.11 -1.31 -7.44
C ASP A 8 15.78 -2.09 -7.39
N PHE A 9 14.75 -1.54 -8.03
CA PHE A 9 13.40 -2.11 -7.99
C PHE A 9 12.60 -1.75 -9.24
N ASP A 10 12.21 -2.77 -10.01
CA ASP A 10 11.34 -2.62 -11.17
C ASP A 10 9.87 -2.60 -10.75
N THR A 11 9.34 -1.40 -10.58
CA THR A 11 7.93 -1.16 -10.23
C THR A 11 6.97 -1.63 -11.31
N ALA A 12 7.37 -1.62 -12.59
CA ALA A 12 6.53 -2.05 -13.70
C ALA A 12 6.33 -3.57 -13.68
N SER A 13 7.42 -4.32 -13.55
CA SER A 13 7.38 -5.78 -13.41
C SER A 13 6.62 -6.20 -12.15
N MET A 14 6.87 -5.55 -11.02
CA MET A 14 6.16 -5.87 -9.77
C MET A 14 4.64 -5.64 -9.90
N ALA A 15 4.23 -4.53 -10.52
CA ALA A 15 2.83 -4.24 -10.74
C ALA A 15 2.15 -5.32 -11.61
N HIS A 16 2.89 -6.03 -12.48
CA HIS A 16 2.37 -7.13 -13.32
C HIS A 16 2.26 -8.47 -12.57
N CYS A 17 3.17 -8.74 -11.62
CA CYS A 17 3.13 -9.96 -10.80
C CYS A 17 1.90 -10.03 -9.88
N LEU A 18 1.33 -8.88 -9.51
CA LEU A 18 0.16 -8.81 -8.63
C LEU A 18 -1.15 -8.99 -9.40
N LYS A 19 -2.04 -9.83 -8.84
CA LYS A 19 -3.40 -10.01 -9.36
C LYS A 19 -4.29 -8.86 -8.89
N VAL A 20 -4.33 -7.82 -9.71
CA VAL A 20 -5.11 -6.60 -9.46
C VAL A 20 -6.49 -6.62 -10.15
N PRO A 21 -7.47 -5.87 -9.63
CA PRO A 21 -8.86 -5.91 -10.08
C PRO A 21 -9.11 -5.23 -11.44
N SER A 22 -8.29 -4.25 -11.82
CA SER A 22 -8.39 -3.57 -13.12
C SER A 22 -7.04 -3.05 -13.62
N GLU A 23 -6.96 -2.73 -14.91
CA GLU A 23 -5.77 -2.12 -15.51
C GLU A 23 -5.50 -0.72 -14.95
N LYS A 24 -6.56 0.08 -14.75
CA LYS A 24 -6.45 1.40 -14.09
C LYS A 24 -5.89 1.31 -12.67
N PHE A 25 -6.27 0.27 -11.91
CA PHE A 25 -5.67 0.01 -10.59
C PHE A 25 -4.19 -0.33 -10.70
N ARG A 26 -3.81 -1.14 -11.70
CA ARG A 26 -2.40 -1.51 -11.93
C ARG A 26 -1.53 -0.29 -12.21
N ASP A 27 -2.01 0.63 -13.05
CA ASP A 27 -1.29 1.87 -13.37
C ASP A 27 -1.10 2.73 -12.13
N LYS A 28 -2.15 2.85 -11.31
CA LYS A 28 -2.09 3.59 -10.05
C LYS A 28 -1.14 2.93 -9.05
N LEU A 29 -1.17 1.60 -8.93
CA LEU A 29 -0.26 0.83 -8.10
C LEU A 29 1.19 1.07 -8.52
N ARG A 30 1.50 1.00 -9.83
CA ARG A 30 2.85 1.31 -10.35
C ARG A 30 3.29 2.72 -9.97
N GLN A 31 2.45 3.72 -10.25
CA GLN A 31 2.78 5.12 -9.91
C GLN A 31 3.02 5.29 -8.41
N THR A 32 2.18 4.66 -7.58
CA THR A 32 2.30 4.77 -6.13
C THR A 32 3.54 4.05 -5.61
N LEU A 33 3.91 2.89 -6.16
CA LEU A 33 5.18 2.25 -5.85
C LEU A 33 6.35 3.18 -6.21
N ASP A 34 6.29 3.85 -7.35
CA ASP A 34 7.36 4.75 -7.79
C ASP A 34 7.51 6.02 -6.94
N ASP A 35 6.38 6.61 -6.51
CA ASP A 35 6.35 7.84 -5.72
C ASP A 35 6.76 7.61 -4.26
N TYR A 36 6.44 6.44 -3.70
CA TYR A 36 6.61 6.14 -2.27
C TYR A 36 7.78 5.20 -1.96
N MET A 37 8.36 4.55 -2.96
CA MET A 37 9.57 3.75 -2.78
C MET A 37 10.77 4.42 -3.46
N THR A 38 11.84 4.55 -2.67
CA THR A 38 13.15 4.94 -3.19
C THR A 38 14.09 3.76 -3.17
N THR A 39 15.03 3.76 -4.10
CA THR A 39 16.10 2.76 -4.18
C THR A 39 17.44 3.47 -4.13
N ILE A 40 18.52 2.74 -3.84
CA ILE A 40 19.86 3.33 -3.85
C ILE A 40 20.15 3.90 -5.25
N VAL A 41 19.81 3.16 -6.31
CA VAL A 41 19.96 3.62 -7.71
C VAL A 41 19.17 4.90 -7.97
N LYS A 42 17.93 5.04 -7.49
CA LYS A 42 17.15 6.29 -7.64
C LYS A 42 17.83 7.50 -6.96
N LEU A 43 18.54 7.28 -5.86
CA LEU A 43 19.20 8.34 -5.09
C LEU A 43 20.60 8.69 -5.60
N THR A 44 21.39 7.69 -6.03
CA THR A 44 22.81 7.86 -6.40
C THR A 44 23.05 7.84 -7.92
N GLY A 45 22.07 7.38 -8.69
CA GLY A 45 22.18 7.19 -10.14
C GLY A 45 23.04 6.00 -10.58
N GLN A 46 23.61 5.24 -9.63
CA GLN A 46 24.50 4.11 -9.90
C GLN A 46 24.21 2.94 -8.97
N GLU A 47 24.35 1.72 -9.48
CA GLU A 47 24.23 0.52 -8.67
C GLU A 47 25.46 0.39 -7.75
N PRO A 48 25.29 0.34 -6.42
CA PRO A 48 26.39 0.17 -5.49
C PRO A 48 26.98 -1.23 -5.58
N ASP A 49 28.30 -1.33 -5.37
CA ASP A 49 28.92 -2.63 -5.16
C ASP A 49 28.40 -3.24 -3.84
N ARG A 50 27.88 -4.47 -3.92
CA ARG A 50 27.28 -5.15 -2.76
C ARG A 50 28.29 -5.46 -1.66
N THR A 51 29.54 -5.68 -2.01
CA THR A 51 30.61 -5.99 -1.05
C THR A 51 30.97 -4.73 -0.28
N ASP A 52 31.17 -3.61 -0.97
CA ASP A 52 31.40 -2.29 -0.37
C ASP A 52 30.22 -1.85 0.52
N LEU A 53 28.97 -2.01 0.04
CA LEU A 53 27.78 -1.70 0.82
C LEU A 53 27.72 -2.47 2.14
N LYS A 54 27.98 -3.79 2.09
CA LYS A 54 28.04 -4.63 3.30
C LYS A 54 29.16 -4.21 4.23
N ALA A 55 30.36 -3.94 3.69
CA ALA A 55 31.50 -3.53 4.49
C ALA A 55 31.22 -2.22 5.24
N ARG A 56 30.68 -1.21 4.55
CA ARG A 56 30.31 0.08 5.17
C ARG A 56 29.20 -0.08 6.21
N PHE A 57 28.19 -0.90 5.93
CA PHE A 57 27.13 -1.19 6.90
C PHE A 57 27.69 -1.81 8.18
N LEU A 58 28.59 -2.80 8.06
CA LEU A 58 29.20 -3.45 9.23
C LEU A 58 30.07 -2.49 10.04
N VAL A 59 30.83 -1.60 9.39
CA VAL A 59 31.61 -0.55 10.07
C VAL A 59 30.69 0.35 10.89
N HIS A 60 29.61 0.85 10.30
CA HIS A 60 28.67 1.72 11.03
C HIS A 60 27.91 0.97 12.13
N CYS A 61 27.56 -0.30 11.93
CA CYS A 61 27.00 -1.12 13.00
C CYS A 61 27.96 -1.27 14.17
N ALA A 62 29.25 -1.49 13.90
CA ALA A 62 30.27 -1.60 14.93
C ALA A 62 30.41 -0.30 15.74
N GLU A 63 30.46 0.84 15.06
CA GLU A 63 30.56 2.16 15.67
C GLU A 63 29.34 2.51 16.53
N VAL A 64 28.12 2.26 16.02
CA VAL A 64 26.88 2.65 16.68
C VAL A 64 26.53 1.71 17.84
N LEU A 65 26.74 0.40 17.67
CA LEU A 65 26.36 -0.61 18.65
C LEU A 65 27.50 -0.94 19.63
N GLY A 66 28.73 -0.51 19.34
CA GLY A 66 29.92 -0.82 20.16
C GLY A 66 30.28 -2.31 20.13
N VAL A 67 30.02 -2.99 19.01
CA VAL A 67 30.28 -4.43 18.83
C VAL A 67 31.29 -4.67 17.71
N THR A 68 31.99 -5.80 17.74
CA THR A 68 32.84 -6.24 16.63
C THR A 68 32.10 -7.29 15.81
N PRO A 69 31.63 -6.97 14.58
CA PRO A 69 30.99 -7.95 13.74
C PRO A 69 32.01 -8.98 13.24
N GLU A 70 31.72 -10.26 13.44
CA GLU A 70 32.52 -11.38 12.96
C GLU A 70 31.73 -12.19 11.95
N ILE A 71 32.35 -12.49 10.80
CA ILE A 71 31.75 -13.38 9.79
C ILE A 71 32.03 -14.81 10.22
N SER A 72 30.98 -15.54 10.62
CA SER A 72 31.05 -16.96 10.93
C SER A 72 30.48 -17.80 9.79
N ALA A 73 30.95 -19.05 9.70
CA ALA A 73 30.29 -20.09 8.92
C ALA A 73 29.23 -20.78 9.80
N PRO A 74 28.09 -21.20 9.22
CA PRO A 74 27.11 -21.98 9.96
C PRO A 74 27.72 -23.27 10.52
N THR A 75 27.35 -23.60 11.74
CA THR A 75 27.62 -24.90 12.37
C THR A 75 26.72 -26.00 11.81
N GLU A 76 27.05 -27.26 12.04
CA GLU A 76 26.24 -28.40 11.59
C GLU A 76 24.81 -28.35 12.14
N ALA A 77 24.64 -27.96 13.41
CA ALA A 77 23.32 -27.77 14.02
C ALA A 77 22.52 -26.62 13.36
N GLU A 78 23.18 -25.54 12.94
CA GLU A 78 22.52 -24.45 12.22
C GLU A 78 22.17 -24.85 10.78
N LEU A 79 23.00 -25.66 10.12
CA LEU A 79 22.69 -26.21 8.80
C LEU A 79 21.47 -27.13 8.86
N ASP A 80 21.37 -27.98 9.88
CA ASP A 80 20.19 -28.83 10.09
C ASP A 80 18.93 -27.97 10.35
N ALA A 81 19.05 -26.90 11.13
CA ALA A 81 17.96 -25.97 11.38
C ALA A 81 17.53 -25.21 10.10
N ILE A 82 18.49 -24.79 9.26
CA ILE A 82 18.22 -24.19 7.96
C ILE A 82 17.47 -25.17 7.06
N ALA A 83 17.91 -26.43 6.97
CA ALA A 83 17.27 -27.45 6.15
C ALA A 83 15.84 -27.79 6.62
N GLU A 84 15.58 -27.78 7.92
CA GLU A 84 14.21 -27.90 8.45
C GLU A 84 13.34 -26.69 8.08
N ALA A 85 13.88 -25.47 8.23
CA ALA A 85 13.18 -24.25 7.85
C ALA A 85 12.87 -24.18 6.34
N GLU A 86 13.80 -24.61 5.49
CA GLU A 86 13.60 -24.69 4.03
C GLU A 86 12.47 -25.66 3.68
N ARG A 87 12.40 -26.83 4.35
CA ARG A 87 11.32 -27.80 4.16
C ARG A 87 9.97 -27.22 4.57
N ALA A 88 9.89 -26.55 5.71
CA ALA A 88 8.68 -25.89 6.17
C ALA A 88 8.22 -24.75 5.25
N LEU A 89 9.15 -23.90 4.79
CA LEU A 89 8.84 -22.77 3.91
C LEU A 89 8.46 -23.19 2.48
N SER A 90 8.89 -24.37 2.05
CA SER A 90 8.57 -24.94 0.74
C SER A 90 7.33 -25.84 0.74
N ASP A 91 6.74 -26.08 1.92
CA ASP A 91 5.54 -26.90 2.04
C ASP A 91 4.36 -26.23 1.29
N PRO A 92 3.74 -26.92 0.31
CA PRO A 92 2.54 -26.45 -0.36
C PRO A 92 1.41 -26.11 0.62
N ASP A 93 1.26 -26.85 1.71
CA ASP A 93 0.25 -26.55 2.73
C ASP A 93 0.62 -25.30 3.56
N TRP A 94 1.88 -24.86 3.57
CA TRP A 94 2.28 -23.56 4.14
C TRP A 94 2.12 -22.40 3.14
N THR A 95 2.44 -22.64 1.86
CA THR A 95 2.42 -21.63 0.80
C THR A 95 1.05 -21.40 0.16
N ASP A 96 0.16 -22.40 0.16
CA ASP A 96 -1.17 -22.38 -0.48
C ASP A 96 -2.30 -22.03 0.51
N VAL A 97 -1.99 -21.91 1.82
CA VAL A 97 -2.97 -21.50 2.87
C VAL A 97 -3.41 -20.04 2.73
N GLN A 98 -2.70 -19.22 1.95
CA GLN A 98 -3.27 -17.97 1.46
C GLN A 98 -4.23 -18.25 0.29
N LYS A 99 -5.41 -18.83 0.59
CA LYS A 99 -6.56 -18.81 -0.33
C LYS A 99 -6.66 -17.42 -0.91
N ARG A 100 -6.25 -17.31 -2.19
CA ARG A 100 -5.95 -16.08 -2.92
C ARG A 100 -6.97 -14.99 -2.58
N LYS A 101 -6.64 -14.16 -1.59
CA LYS A 101 -7.32 -12.89 -1.42
C LYS A 101 -6.98 -12.14 -2.69
N LEU A 102 -7.98 -11.94 -3.56
CA LEU A 102 -7.87 -10.91 -4.59
C LEU A 102 -7.30 -9.68 -3.88
N VAL A 103 -6.36 -8.98 -4.52
CA VAL A 103 -5.76 -7.74 -4.02
C VAL A 103 -6.80 -6.61 -3.84
N ALA A 104 -8.09 -6.94 -4.02
CA ALA A 104 -9.25 -6.22 -3.52
C ALA A 104 -9.23 -5.89 -2.01
N LEU A 105 -8.24 -6.36 -1.22
CA LEU A 105 -8.04 -5.97 0.19
C LEU A 105 -6.76 -5.14 0.43
N GLY A 106 -6.03 -4.83 -0.64
CA GLY A 106 -4.93 -3.88 -0.68
C GLY A 106 -3.50 -4.45 -0.71
N VAL A 107 -2.59 -3.61 -1.21
CA VAL A 107 -1.14 -3.83 -1.25
C VAL A 107 -0.50 -2.93 -0.19
N LYS A 108 0.24 -3.53 0.73
CA LYS A 108 1.15 -2.77 1.58
C LYS A 108 2.34 -2.30 0.75
N ILE A 109 2.51 -0.99 0.61
CA ILE A 109 3.59 -0.38 -0.18
C ILE A 109 4.81 -0.14 0.71
N SER A 110 4.60 0.40 1.91
CA SER A 110 5.66 0.64 2.91
C SER A 110 5.06 0.62 4.31
N ALA A 111 5.90 0.68 5.35
CA ALA A 111 5.56 0.50 6.78
C ALA A 111 4.10 0.80 7.16
N ASP A 112 3.65 2.04 6.92
CA ASP A 112 2.30 2.54 7.25
C ASP A 112 1.49 2.97 6.01
N THR A 113 1.95 2.65 4.79
CA THR A 113 1.29 3.01 3.53
C THR A 113 0.63 1.81 2.88
N HIS A 114 -0.70 1.88 2.71
CA HIS A 114 -1.51 0.81 2.14
C HIS A 114 -2.35 1.33 0.96
N LEU A 115 -2.31 0.65 -0.18
CA LEU A 115 -3.18 0.92 -1.33
C LEU A 115 -4.28 -0.13 -1.40
N THR A 116 -5.52 0.24 -1.13
CA THR A 116 -6.68 -0.66 -1.03
C THR A 116 -7.77 -0.27 -2.03
N GLU A 117 -8.66 -1.22 -2.35
CA GLU A 117 -9.89 -0.96 -3.12
C GLU A 117 -11.10 -1.49 -2.36
N ALA A 118 -12.23 -0.79 -2.42
CA ALA A 118 -13.52 -1.34 -2.00
C ALA A 118 -14.64 -0.94 -2.96
N ALA A 119 -15.71 -1.73 -2.95
CA ALA A 119 -16.94 -1.43 -3.69
C ALA A 119 -18.13 -1.61 -2.75
N VAL A 120 -18.91 -0.55 -2.55
CA VAL A 120 -20.09 -0.52 -1.67
C VAL A 120 -21.32 -0.08 -2.46
N LYS A 121 -22.44 -0.76 -2.24
CA LYS A 121 -23.71 -0.45 -2.87
C LYS A 121 -24.45 0.62 -2.07
N ALA A 122 -24.75 1.73 -2.72
CA ALA A 122 -25.59 2.81 -2.20
C ALA A 122 -26.93 2.85 -2.98
N PRO A 123 -27.96 3.55 -2.47
CA PRO A 123 -29.25 3.69 -3.16
C PRO A 123 -29.14 4.24 -4.59
N GLY A 124 -28.17 5.14 -4.82
CA GLY A 124 -27.92 5.81 -6.10
C GLY A 124 -26.95 5.10 -7.04
N GLY A 125 -26.38 3.97 -6.62
CA GLY A 125 -25.41 3.20 -7.42
C GLY A 125 -24.32 2.54 -6.58
N MET A 126 -23.45 1.79 -7.22
CA MET A 126 -22.21 1.23 -6.70
C MET A 126 -21.12 2.30 -6.62
N ILE A 127 -20.58 2.52 -5.43
CA ILE A 127 -19.44 3.37 -5.15
C ILE A 127 -18.20 2.47 -5.07
N ARG A 128 -17.19 2.78 -5.87
CA ARG A 128 -15.86 2.14 -5.86
C ARG A 128 -14.83 3.14 -5.39
N VAL A 129 -14.04 2.74 -4.41
CA VAL A 129 -13.01 3.58 -3.81
C VAL A 129 -11.67 2.89 -3.99
N ASN A 130 -10.68 3.63 -4.50
CA ASN A 130 -9.27 3.28 -4.36
C ASN A 130 -8.65 4.22 -3.33
N LEU A 131 -8.21 3.67 -2.20
CA LEU A 131 -7.70 4.42 -1.07
C LEU A 131 -6.19 4.16 -0.94
N LEU A 132 -5.41 5.23 -0.93
CA LEU A 132 -4.06 5.21 -0.40
C LEU A 132 -4.10 5.75 1.03
N ALA A 133 -3.99 4.85 1.99
CA ALA A 133 -3.92 5.17 3.42
C ALA A 133 -2.47 5.36 3.85
N ARG A 134 -2.19 6.38 4.65
CA ARG A 134 -0.90 6.60 5.30
C ARG A 134 -1.11 7.19 6.69
N ASP A 135 -0.42 6.64 7.70
CA ASP A 135 -0.43 7.17 9.08
C ASP A 135 -1.87 7.33 9.65
N GLY A 136 -2.79 6.42 9.27
CA GLY A 136 -4.19 6.46 9.70
C GLY A 136 -5.05 7.54 9.03
N ALA A 137 -4.57 8.16 7.95
CA ALA A 137 -5.28 9.19 7.19
C ALA A 137 -5.32 8.88 5.68
N VAL A 138 -6.20 9.57 4.96
CA VAL A 138 -6.33 9.51 3.50
C VAL A 138 -5.14 10.26 2.88
N ALA A 139 -4.15 9.54 2.34
CA ALA A 139 -3.06 10.16 1.58
C ALA A 139 -3.48 10.48 0.15
N ASP A 140 -4.19 9.55 -0.49
CA ASP A 140 -4.81 9.75 -1.80
C ASP A 140 -6.10 8.95 -1.91
N LEU A 141 -7.03 9.42 -2.73
CA LEU A 141 -8.36 8.86 -2.87
C LEU A 141 -8.83 9.00 -4.32
N VAL A 142 -9.35 7.92 -4.88
CA VAL A 142 -10.09 7.95 -6.14
C VAL A 142 -11.45 7.33 -5.89
N ILE A 143 -12.49 8.10 -6.15
CA ILE A 143 -13.88 7.64 -6.06
C ILE A 143 -14.39 7.46 -7.48
N SER A 144 -15.03 6.33 -7.74
CA SER A 144 -15.60 5.97 -9.05
C SER A 144 -16.82 5.11 -8.84
N GLY A 145 -17.60 4.78 -9.88
CA GLY A 145 -18.83 4.03 -9.69
C GLY A 145 -19.81 4.19 -10.83
N ASP A 146 -20.99 3.60 -10.67
CA ASP A 146 -22.15 3.76 -11.57
C ASP A 146 -23.25 4.62 -10.94
N PHE A 147 -22.86 5.59 -10.09
CA PHE A 147 -23.74 6.61 -9.52
C PHE A 147 -23.66 7.93 -10.28
N THR A 148 -24.71 8.74 -10.19
CA THR A 148 -24.76 10.07 -10.82
C THR A 148 -24.08 11.12 -9.94
N CYS A 149 -23.22 11.96 -10.52
CA CYS A 149 -22.64 13.12 -9.86
C CYS A 149 -22.72 14.35 -10.79
N LEU A 150 -23.23 15.45 -10.27
CA LEU A 150 -23.30 16.75 -10.93
C LEU A 150 -22.59 17.79 -10.05
N PRO A 151 -21.75 18.68 -10.61
CA PRO A 151 -21.30 18.71 -12.01
C PRO A 151 -20.36 17.56 -12.37
N PRO A 152 -20.14 17.29 -13.68
CA PRO A 152 -19.13 16.33 -14.13
C PRO A 152 -17.74 16.70 -13.56
N GLY A 153 -17.08 15.74 -12.90
CA GLY A 153 -15.79 15.97 -12.22
C GLY A 153 -15.91 16.39 -10.74
N GLY A 154 -17.13 16.60 -10.22
CA GLY A 154 -17.34 16.89 -8.79
C GLY A 154 -16.75 15.83 -7.87
N VAL A 155 -16.83 14.55 -8.28
CA VAL A 155 -16.25 13.41 -7.55
C VAL A 155 -14.73 13.53 -7.36
N ASP A 156 -14.00 14.04 -8.36
CA ASP A 156 -12.55 14.22 -8.25
C ASP A 156 -12.21 15.36 -7.28
N GLY A 157 -13.01 16.43 -7.29
CA GLY A 157 -12.90 17.53 -6.33
C GLY A 157 -13.19 17.09 -4.89
N LEU A 158 -14.25 16.28 -4.70
CA LEU A 158 -14.59 15.65 -3.44
C LEU A 158 -13.46 14.76 -2.92
N ALA A 159 -12.91 13.90 -3.79
CA ALA A 159 -11.81 13.03 -3.42
C ALA A 159 -10.54 13.81 -3.03
N ALA A 160 -10.25 14.92 -3.73
CA ALA A 160 -9.16 15.82 -3.38
C ALA A 160 -9.38 16.52 -2.03
N ALA A 161 -10.62 16.94 -1.73
CA ALA A 161 -10.98 17.59 -0.47
C ALA A 161 -10.86 16.64 0.74
N LEU A 162 -11.03 15.33 0.52
CA LEU A 162 -10.91 14.31 1.57
C LEU A 162 -9.46 13.93 1.90
N ARG A 163 -8.47 14.36 1.11
CA ARG A 163 -7.06 14.12 1.41
C ARG A 163 -6.65 14.78 2.73
N GLY A 164 -5.90 14.05 3.56
CA GLY A 164 -5.49 14.44 4.90
C GLY A 164 -6.54 14.16 5.99
N THR A 165 -7.74 13.71 5.63
CA THR A 165 -8.77 13.36 6.61
C THR A 165 -8.40 12.06 7.31
N ALA A 166 -8.60 12.00 8.63
CA ALA A 166 -8.40 10.78 9.41
C ALA A 166 -9.37 9.67 8.96
N LEU A 167 -8.91 8.41 8.93
CA LEU A 167 -9.71 7.23 8.60
C LEU A 167 -10.67 6.85 9.74
N ASN A 168 -11.63 7.74 9.98
CA ASN A 168 -12.69 7.60 10.95
C ASN A 168 -14.01 7.94 10.25
N ALA A 169 -15.00 7.04 10.34
CA ALA A 169 -16.30 7.21 9.70
C ALA A 169 -16.93 8.59 9.95
N GLY A 170 -16.86 9.10 11.19
CA GLY A 170 -17.43 10.41 11.53
C GLY A 170 -16.67 11.59 10.92
N ALA A 171 -15.33 11.55 10.93
CA ALA A 171 -14.49 12.58 10.33
C ALA A 171 -14.63 12.60 8.81
N LEU A 172 -14.68 11.42 8.18
CA LEU A 172 -14.88 11.26 6.74
C LEU A 172 -16.26 11.75 6.31
N ALA A 173 -17.32 11.40 7.05
CA ALA A 173 -18.67 11.85 6.74
C ALA A 173 -18.76 13.38 6.84
N GLN A 174 -18.22 13.99 7.90
CA GLN A 174 -18.22 15.44 8.07
C GLN A 174 -17.43 16.16 6.97
N ALA A 175 -16.25 15.65 6.61
CA ALA A 175 -15.43 16.22 5.55
C ALA A 175 -16.10 16.06 4.17
N ALA A 176 -16.74 14.91 3.91
CA ALA A 176 -17.49 14.68 2.69
C ALA A 176 -18.70 15.61 2.58
N ASP A 177 -19.46 15.81 3.66
CA ASP A 177 -20.61 16.71 3.72
C ASP A 177 -20.19 18.15 3.41
N ALA A 178 -19.14 18.63 4.10
CA ALA A 178 -18.59 19.97 3.86
C ALA A 178 -18.08 20.17 2.42
N ALA A 179 -17.49 19.13 1.82
CA ALA A 179 -17.02 19.16 0.45
C ALA A 179 -18.16 19.12 -0.56
N ILE A 180 -19.21 18.33 -0.31
CA ILE A 180 -20.42 18.27 -1.13
C ILE A 180 -21.06 19.66 -1.18
N ASP A 181 -21.28 20.27 -0.03
CA ASP A 181 -21.87 21.62 0.07
C ASP A 181 -20.97 22.69 -0.54
N GLY A 182 -19.67 22.67 -0.21
CA GLY A 182 -18.71 23.66 -0.68
C GLY A 182 -18.46 23.63 -2.19
N LEU A 183 -18.61 22.45 -2.83
CA LEU A 183 -18.45 22.26 -4.26
C LEU A 183 -19.79 22.28 -5.02
N GLY A 184 -20.92 22.37 -4.31
CA GLY A 184 -22.26 22.32 -4.90
C GLY A 184 -22.53 21.01 -5.64
N ILE A 185 -22.09 19.89 -5.06
CA ILE A 185 -22.20 18.57 -5.68
C ILE A 185 -23.60 18.00 -5.40
N GLU A 186 -24.25 17.47 -6.44
CA GLU A 186 -25.45 16.67 -6.32
C GLU A 186 -25.17 15.22 -6.73
N MET A 187 -25.43 14.29 -5.82
CA MET A 187 -25.32 12.85 -6.08
C MET A 187 -26.61 12.14 -5.65
N PRO A 188 -27.63 12.05 -6.54
CA PRO A 188 -28.91 11.44 -6.19
C PRO A 188 -28.76 10.01 -5.67
N GLY A 189 -29.15 9.78 -4.41
CA GLY A 189 -29.08 8.47 -3.76
C GLY A 189 -27.69 8.08 -3.22
N VAL A 190 -26.73 9.01 -3.18
CA VAL A 190 -25.42 8.83 -2.54
C VAL A 190 -25.15 10.01 -1.62
N GLY A 191 -25.06 9.76 -0.32
CA GLY A 191 -24.77 10.77 0.70
C GLY A 191 -23.35 10.69 1.24
N ALA A 192 -23.01 11.64 2.12
CA ALA A 192 -21.73 11.68 2.83
C ALA A 192 -21.46 10.41 3.65
N GLU A 193 -22.51 9.83 4.25
CA GLU A 193 -22.42 8.57 5.00
C GLU A 193 -22.09 7.37 4.11
N ASP A 194 -22.67 7.29 2.90
CA ASP A 194 -22.38 6.22 1.94
C ASP A 194 -20.92 6.29 1.47
N LEU A 195 -20.41 7.50 1.25
CA LEU A 195 -19.01 7.74 0.87
C LEU A 195 -18.06 7.36 2.00
N ALA A 196 -18.37 7.78 3.23
CA ALA A 196 -17.58 7.40 4.40
C ALA A 196 -17.58 5.89 4.60
N ALA A 197 -18.73 5.22 4.45
CA ALA A 197 -18.83 3.76 4.51
C ALA A 197 -18.01 3.09 3.41
N ALA A 198 -18.01 3.61 2.18
CA ALA A 198 -17.22 3.08 1.08
C ALA A 198 -15.71 3.21 1.32
N ILE A 199 -15.25 4.34 1.89
CA ILE A 199 -13.85 4.55 2.25
C ILE A 199 -13.45 3.63 3.43
N MET A 200 -14.30 3.54 4.46
CA MET A 200 -14.06 2.67 5.61
C MET A 200 -14.03 1.19 5.23
N ALA A 201 -14.84 0.77 4.25
CA ALA A 201 -14.80 -0.59 3.72
C ALA A 201 -13.47 -0.90 2.98
N ALA A 202 -12.76 0.13 2.51
CA ALA A 202 -11.42 0.00 1.93
C ALA A 202 -10.31 0.04 2.98
N VAL A 203 -10.59 0.37 4.25
CA VAL A 203 -9.56 0.33 5.29
C VAL A 203 -9.27 -1.13 5.59
N SER A 204 -8.04 -1.56 5.30
CA SER A 204 -7.57 -2.90 5.65
C SER A 204 -7.38 -2.94 7.17
N ASP A 205 -8.05 -3.86 7.86
CA ASP A 205 -7.68 -4.21 9.24
C ASP A 205 -6.25 -4.77 9.18
N ALA A 206 -5.32 -4.05 9.81
CA ALA A 206 -3.90 -4.37 9.87
C ALA A 206 -3.62 -5.76 10.48
#